data_AF-A0A5B8ULK9-F1
#
_entry.id   AF-A0A5B8ULK9-F1
#
_cell.length_a   1.000
_cell.length_b   1.000
_cell.length_c   1.000
_cell.angle_alpha   90.00
_cell.angle_beta   90.00
_cell.angle_gamma   90.00
#
_symmetry.space_group_name_H-M   'P 1'
#
loop_
_entity.id
_entity.type
_entity.pdbx_description
1 polymer ?
#
loop_
_entity_poly.entity_id
_entity_poly.type
_entity_poly.pdbx_seq_one_letter_code
_entity_poly.pdbx_strand_id
1 'polypeptide(L)'
;MERLKGKHLSKKITTSMLIRAAMAIALICTYSLLLAQQKNKINVASTIDKKDYFYIPASALSDTIQGILYQEKFKVKAATNKRPIKFYWISTCNDGYYNLTITPEQIFFSSSHDNPNPNFLFCVTDIDSIQYNQIRKGLQKTPQGFENLSKNYNESQTVFFDKKFKDGYRIPIERNNKNMKQQEFYCERQRKLQLKKYFSILNSYISKNNNKIQIPSVKMKPKFFSYFEQELYDWVPTLVNQKVRFNTSKKQ
;
A
#
# COMPACT_ATOMS: atom_id res chain seq x y z
N MET A 1 20.60 -23.96 -76.18
CA MET A 1 21.54 -24.88 -75.49
C MET A 1 22.12 -24.12 -74.30
N GLU A 2 21.46 -24.17 -73.14
CA GLU A 2 22.01 -23.65 -71.88
C GLU A 2 21.72 -24.68 -70.78
N ARG A 3 22.76 -25.38 -70.32
CA ARG A 3 22.70 -26.29 -69.17
C ARG A 3 23.24 -25.56 -67.94
N LEU A 4 22.34 -25.08 -67.09
CA LEU A 4 22.65 -24.64 -65.73
C LEU A 4 23.12 -25.85 -64.90
N LYS A 5 24.43 -25.94 -64.65
CA LYS A 5 25.03 -26.91 -63.73
C LYS A 5 24.80 -26.45 -62.28
N GLY A 6 23.75 -26.98 -61.64
CA GLY A 6 23.56 -26.86 -60.20
C GLY A 6 24.61 -27.67 -59.43
N LYS A 7 25.54 -26.99 -58.74
CA LYS A 7 26.43 -27.62 -57.76
C LYS A 7 25.66 -27.83 -56.46
N HIS A 8 25.23 -29.06 -56.21
CA HIS A 8 24.68 -29.48 -54.92
C HIS A 8 25.84 -29.56 -53.89
N LEU A 9 26.10 -28.46 -53.16
CA LEU A 9 26.95 -28.51 -51.98
C LEU A 9 26.16 -29.15 -50.82
N SER A 10 26.32 -30.47 -50.65
CA SER A 10 25.92 -31.16 -49.43
C SER A 10 26.90 -30.79 -48.31
N LYS A 11 26.54 -29.82 -47.48
CA LYS A 11 27.29 -29.51 -46.25
C LYS A 11 27.14 -30.68 -45.29
N LYS A 12 28.20 -31.48 -45.13
CA LYS A 12 28.31 -32.47 -44.04
C LYS A 12 28.30 -31.74 -42.70
N ILE A 13 27.16 -31.74 -42.02
CA ILE A 13 27.09 -31.34 -40.61
C ILE A 13 27.80 -32.43 -39.81
N THR A 14 28.92 -32.08 -39.18
CA THR A 14 29.66 -33.02 -38.33
C THR A 14 28.95 -33.17 -36.99
N THR A 15 29.04 -34.36 -36.39
CA THR A 15 28.50 -34.65 -35.05
C THR A 15 28.99 -33.65 -33.99
N SER A 16 30.19 -33.09 -34.18
CA SER A 16 30.74 -32.03 -33.31
C SER A 16 29.99 -30.69 -33.40
N MET A 17 29.43 -30.32 -34.56
CA MET A 17 28.60 -29.13 -34.70
C MET A 17 27.25 -29.31 -34.00
N LEU A 18 26.67 -30.50 -34.06
CA LEU A 18 25.40 -30.82 -33.37
C LEU A 18 25.55 -30.79 -31.85
N ILE A 19 26.64 -31.35 -31.31
CA ILE A 19 26.92 -31.33 -29.86
C ILE A 19 27.12 -29.89 -29.37
N ARG A 20 27.84 -29.05 -30.11
CA ARG A 20 28.04 -27.64 -29.76
C ARG A 20 26.73 -26.84 -29.79
N ALA A 21 25.88 -27.07 -30.79
CA ALA A 21 24.57 -26.44 -30.89
C ALA A 21 23.65 -26.86 -29.71
N ALA A 22 23.64 -28.15 -29.37
CA ALA A 22 22.85 -28.66 -28.23
C ALA A 22 23.31 -28.06 -26.90
N MET A 23 24.62 -27.94 -26.66
CA MET A 23 25.15 -27.31 -25.44
C MET A 23 24.82 -25.81 -25.39
N ALA A 24 24.90 -25.09 -26.51
CA ALA A 24 24.53 -23.69 -26.57
C ALA A 24 23.03 -23.47 -26.27
N ILE A 25 22.15 -24.33 -26.81
CA ILE A 25 20.72 -24.30 -26.51
C ILE A 25 20.47 -24.59 -25.02
N ALA A 26 21.13 -25.59 -24.45
CA ALA A 26 21.00 -25.91 -23.02
C ALA A 26 21.47 -24.75 -22.12
N LEU A 27 22.57 -24.08 -22.46
CA LEU A 27 23.07 -22.88 -21.77
C LEU A 27 22.09 -21.71 -21.89
N ILE A 28 21.52 -21.46 -23.06
CA ILE A 28 20.52 -20.39 -23.26
C ILE A 28 19.23 -20.68 -22.48
N CYS A 29 18.77 -21.94 -22.49
CA CYS A 29 17.57 -22.36 -21.76
C CYS A 29 17.79 -22.25 -20.24
N THR A 30 18.93 -22.72 -19.72
CA THR A 30 19.25 -22.64 -18.29
C THR A 30 19.46 -21.20 -17.84
N TYR A 31 20.12 -20.36 -18.63
CA TYR A 31 20.26 -18.93 -18.34
C TYR A 31 18.91 -18.20 -18.37
N SER A 32 18.04 -18.51 -19.33
CA SER A 32 16.67 -17.95 -19.37
C SER A 32 15.82 -18.42 -18.18
N LEU A 33 15.98 -19.67 -17.74
CA LEU A 33 15.36 -20.19 -16.52
C LEU A 33 15.89 -19.51 -15.25
N LEU A 34 17.21 -19.28 -15.16
CA LEU A 34 17.84 -18.56 -14.05
C LEU A 34 17.41 -17.08 -14.00
N LEU A 35 17.32 -16.42 -15.15
CA LEU A 35 16.76 -15.07 -15.26
C LEU A 35 15.27 -15.04 -14.92
N ALA A 36 14.49 -16.04 -15.32
CA ALA A 36 13.09 -16.17 -14.91
C ALA A 36 12.94 -16.49 -13.41
N GLN A 37 13.95 -17.13 -12.80
CA GLN A 37 14.03 -17.41 -11.36
C GLN A 37 14.58 -16.25 -10.53
N GLN A 38 15.11 -15.19 -11.14
CA GLN A 38 15.25 -13.91 -10.45
C GLN A 38 13.85 -13.37 -10.19
N LYS A 39 13.18 -13.92 -9.16
CA LYS A 39 12.02 -13.34 -8.50
C LYS A 39 12.33 -11.86 -8.34
N ASN A 40 11.48 -10.99 -8.89
CA ASN A 40 11.54 -9.56 -8.65
C ASN A 40 11.80 -9.35 -7.15
N LYS A 41 13.03 -8.95 -6.79
CA LYS A 41 13.41 -8.80 -5.39
C LYS A 41 12.53 -7.71 -4.81
N ILE A 42 11.58 -8.11 -3.96
CA ILE A 42 10.66 -7.16 -3.34
C ILE A 42 11.45 -6.42 -2.28
N ASN A 43 11.40 -5.10 -2.31
CA ASN A 43 11.99 -4.29 -1.25
C ASN A 43 10.93 -4.01 -0.19
N VAL A 44 11.05 -4.70 0.94
CA VAL A 44 10.23 -4.49 2.14
C VAL A 44 11.06 -3.75 3.18
N ALA A 45 10.47 -2.74 3.81
CA ALA A 45 11.04 -2.07 4.98
C ALA A 45 10.23 -2.42 6.24
N SER A 46 10.85 -2.38 7.41
CA SER A 46 10.16 -2.60 8.68
C SER A 46 9.92 -1.29 9.42
N THR A 47 8.86 -1.24 10.23
CA THR A 47 8.64 -0.17 11.20
C THR A 47 9.55 -0.32 12.42
N ILE A 48 9.79 0.77 13.14
CA ILE A 48 10.53 0.79 14.40
C ILE A 48 9.55 0.60 15.56
N ASP A 49 9.79 -0.40 16.40
CA ASP A 49 8.97 -0.63 17.59
C ASP A 49 9.27 0.42 18.68
N LYS A 50 8.24 1.15 19.12
CA LYS A 50 8.28 2.15 20.20
C LYS A 50 7.57 1.67 21.47
N LYS A 51 7.45 0.34 21.63
CA LYS A 51 6.73 -0.38 22.70
C LYS A 51 5.22 -0.21 22.61
N ASP A 52 4.73 1.01 22.85
CA ASP A 52 3.30 1.37 22.89
C ASP A 52 2.67 1.56 21.50
N TYR A 53 3.51 1.78 20.49
CA TYR A 53 3.14 2.01 19.10
C TYR A 53 4.34 1.66 18.19
N PHE A 54 4.18 1.79 16.88
CA PHE A 54 5.30 1.69 15.93
C PHE A 54 5.50 3.02 15.20
N TYR A 55 6.73 3.27 14.78
CA TYR A 55 7.13 4.44 14.00
C TYR A 55 7.53 4.01 12.58
N ILE A 56 7.07 4.75 11.57
CA ILE A 56 7.39 4.49 10.16
C ILE A 56 8.57 5.39 9.77
N PRO A 57 9.79 4.84 9.61
CA PRO A 57 10.96 5.66 9.29
C PRO A 57 10.88 6.25 7.87
N ALA A 58 11.45 7.43 7.68
CA ALA A 58 11.49 8.08 6.36
C ALA A 58 12.12 7.20 5.28
N SER A 59 13.09 6.34 5.64
CA SER A 59 13.69 5.35 4.74
C SER A 59 12.67 4.33 4.19
N ALA A 60 11.66 3.93 4.98
CA ALA A 60 10.58 3.07 4.53
C ALA A 60 9.66 3.76 3.51
N LEU A 61 9.67 5.10 3.47
CA LEU A 61 8.87 5.90 2.55
C LEU A 61 9.53 6.10 1.18
N SER A 62 10.79 5.70 0.99
CA SER A 62 11.52 5.78 -0.28
C SER A 62 10.78 5.10 -1.45
N ASP A 63 10.83 5.67 -2.65
CA ASP A 63 10.20 5.10 -3.86
C ASP A 63 10.68 3.68 -4.21
N THR A 64 11.84 3.26 -3.70
CA THR A 64 12.38 1.91 -3.91
C THR A 64 11.69 0.86 -3.04
N ILE A 65 11.03 1.26 -1.95
CA ILE A 65 10.32 0.37 -1.03
C ILE A 65 8.89 0.15 -1.52
N GLN A 66 8.51 -1.11 -1.68
CA GLN A 66 7.20 -1.50 -2.20
C GLN A 66 6.24 -1.91 -1.08
N GLY A 67 6.77 -2.54 -0.02
CA GLY A 67 6.00 -2.98 1.14
C GLY A 67 6.60 -2.50 2.45
N ILE A 68 5.75 -2.32 3.44
CA ILE A 68 6.14 -2.01 4.81
C ILE A 68 5.54 -3.07 5.72
N LEU A 69 6.42 -3.77 6.43
CA LEU A 69 6.07 -4.71 7.49
C LEU A 69 5.98 -3.95 8.81
N TYR A 70 4.82 -4.00 9.47
CA TYR A 70 4.64 -3.37 10.77
C TYR A 70 4.37 -4.38 11.90
N GLN A 71 4.69 -4.00 13.13
CA GLN A 71 4.38 -4.83 14.29
C GLN A 71 2.93 -4.62 14.73
N GLU A 72 2.14 -5.69 14.81
CA GLU A 72 0.79 -5.61 15.36
C GLU A 72 0.84 -5.24 16.86
N LYS A 73 0.09 -4.19 17.24
CA LYS A 73 -0.03 -3.71 18.63
C LYS A 73 -1.40 -3.96 19.23
N PHE A 74 -2.21 -4.79 18.59
CA PHE A 74 -3.53 -5.15 19.10
C PHE A 74 -3.39 -5.89 20.43
N LYS A 75 -4.23 -5.54 21.42
CA LYS A 75 -4.23 -6.07 22.80
C LYS A 75 -2.95 -5.80 23.62
N VAL A 76 -1.97 -5.07 23.10
CA VAL A 76 -0.83 -4.59 23.89
C VAL A 76 -1.26 -3.30 24.59
N LYS A 77 -1.36 -3.34 25.92
CA LYS A 77 -1.75 -2.15 26.71
C LYS A 77 -0.75 -1.03 26.51
N ALA A 78 -1.24 0.11 26.01
CA ALA A 78 -0.42 1.30 25.79
C ALA A 78 -0.57 2.28 26.95
N ALA A 79 0.53 2.95 27.32
CA ALA A 79 0.49 4.04 28.27
C ALA A 79 -0.50 5.12 27.81
N THR A 80 -1.36 5.62 28.71
CA THR A 80 -2.44 6.56 28.38
C THR A 80 -1.93 7.82 27.64
N ASN A 81 -0.72 8.27 27.94
CA ASN A 81 -0.11 9.44 27.31
C ASN A 81 0.60 9.15 25.98
N LYS A 82 0.69 7.89 25.54
CA LYS A 82 1.31 7.43 24.29
C LYS A 82 0.36 6.62 23.41
N ARG A 83 -0.85 6.34 23.89
CA ARG A 83 -1.85 5.49 23.25
C ARG A 83 -2.22 6.01 21.86
N PRO A 84 -2.03 5.22 20.79
CA PRO A 84 -2.47 5.60 19.45
C PRO A 84 -3.96 5.95 19.40
N ILE A 85 -4.31 6.90 18.56
CA ILE A 85 -5.68 7.31 18.29
C ILE A 85 -6.01 6.95 16.84
N LYS A 86 -7.10 6.24 16.61
CA LYS A 86 -7.50 5.76 15.29
C LYS A 86 -8.88 6.28 14.94
N PHE A 87 -8.99 6.94 13.80
CA PHE A 87 -10.26 7.22 13.13
C PHE A 87 -10.43 6.27 11.97
N TYR A 88 -11.61 5.67 11.80
CA TYR A 88 -11.85 4.85 10.61
C TYR A 88 -13.30 4.94 10.10
N TRP A 89 -13.46 4.60 8.82
CA TRP A 89 -14.76 4.48 8.15
C TRP A 89 -14.74 3.34 7.15
N ILE A 90 -15.92 2.74 6.90
CA ILE A 90 -16.10 1.67 5.92
C ILE A 90 -16.28 2.28 4.53
N SER A 91 -15.68 1.67 3.50
CA SER A 91 -15.81 2.14 2.12
C SER A 91 -15.91 1.00 1.10
N THR A 92 -16.77 1.20 0.10
CA THR A 92 -16.91 0.31 -1.06
C THR A 92 -15.71 0.41 -2.01
N CYS A 93 -14.93 1.48 -1.89
CA CYS A 93 -13.74 1.72 -2.71
C CYS A 93 -12.63 0.70 -2.52
N ASN A 94 -12.57 0.10 -1.34
CA ASN A 94 -11.56 -0.89 -1.01
C ASN A 94 -12.17 -2.21 -0.53
N ASP A 95 -13.48 -2.30 -0.33
CA ASP A 95 -14.11 -3.49 0.27
C ASP A 95 -13.50 -3.76 1.67
N GLY A 96 -13.59 -2.75 2.51
CA GLY A 96 -12.98 -2.73 3.84
C GLY A 96 -13.13 -1.36 4.47
N TYR A 97 -12.08 -0.89 5.13
CA TYR A 97 -12.08 0.40 5.81
C TYR A 97 -10.80 1.19 5.57
N TYR A 98 -10.92 2.50 5.71
CA TYR A 98 -9.79 3.41 5.72
C TYR A 98 -9.54 3.90 7.14
N ASN A 99 -8.27 4.07 7.49
CA ASN A 99 -7.80 4.38 8.82
C ASN A 99 -6.89 5.61 8.79
N LEU A 100 -7.21 6.62 9.61
CA LEU A 100 -6.27 7.65 10.00
C LEU A 100 -5.80 7.36 11.41
N THR A 101 -4.52 7.02 11.54
CA THR A 101 -3.90 6.68 12.83
C THR A 101 -2.98 7.81 13.25
N ILE A 102 -3.09 8.22 14.51
CA ILE A 102 -2.30 9.27 15.15
C ILE A 102 -1.51 8.62 16.29
N THR A 103 -0.20 8.68 16.18
CA THR A 103 0.78 8.25 17.20
C THR A 103 1.44 9.50 17.81
N PRO A 104 2.24 9.36 18.89
CA PRO A 104 2.96 10.49 19.47
C PRO A 104 3.89 11.25 18.51
N GLU A 105 4.37 10.60 17.45
CA GLU A 105 5.37 11.16 16.53
C GLU A 105 4.81 11.36 15.11
N GLN A 106 3.73 10.66 14.73
CA GLN A 106 3.26 10.61 13.33
C GLN A 106 1.75 10.46 13.20
N ILE A 107 1.20 11.00 12.13
CA ILE A 107 -0.12 10.69 11.60
C ILE A 107 0.06 9.94 10.28
N PHE A 108 -0.63 8.82 10.11
CA PHE A 108 -0.61 8.08 8.86
C PHE A 108 -1.99 7.61 8.42
N PHE A 109 -2.15 7.51 7.11
CA PHE A 109 -3.39 7.13 6.45
C PHE A 109 -3.21 5.81 5.71
N SER A 110 -4.07 4.83 5.99
CA SER A 110 -3.98 3.48 5.45
C SER A 110 -5.35 2.87 5.12
N SER A 111 -5.38 1.84 4.28
CA SER A 111 -6.53 0.94 4.15
C SER A 111 -6.32 -0.31 5.01
N SER A 112 -7.43 -0.98 5.32
CA SER A 112 -7.42 -2.29 5.96
C SER A 112 -8.62 -3.12 5.50
N HIS A 113 -8.41 -4.42 5.40
CA HIS A 113 -9.37 -5.42 4.92
C HIS A 113 -9.52 -6.56 5.93
N ASP A 114 -10.73 -7.12 6.00
CA ASP A 114 -11.00 -8.36 6.74
C ASP A 114 -11.02 -9.58 5.78
N ASN A 115 -10.58 -9.38 4.54
CA ASN A 115 -10.47 -10.38 3.49
C ASN A 115 -9.02 -10.35 2.93
N PRO A 116 -8.63 -11.25 2.01
CA PRO A 116 -7.22 -11.36 1.61
C PRO A 116 -6.71 -10.17 0.78
N ASN A 117 -7.52 -9.13 0.53
CA ASN A 117 -7.08 -7.97 -0.22
C ASN A 117 -5.94 -7.24 0.50
N PRO A 118 -4.94 -6.75 -0.24
CA PRO A 118 -3.80 -6.07 0.35
C PRO A 118 -4.20 -4.73 0.99
N ASN A 119 -3.63 -4.49 2.16
CA ASN A 119 -3.68 -3.21 2.84
C ASN A 119 -2.63 -2.25 2.25
N PHE A 120 -2.94 -0.95 2.24
CA PHE A 120 -2.05 0.07 1.68
C PHE A 120 -1.82 1.22 2.66
N LEU A 121 -0.59 1.73 2.70
CA LEU A 121 -0.22 3.01 3.29
C LEU A 121 -0.24 4.10 2.22
N PHE A 122 -1.00 5.17 2.44
CA PHE A 122 -1.19 6.26 1.49
C PHE A 122 -0.40 7.52 1.83
N CYS A 123 -0.27 7.87 3.11
CA CYS A 123 0.54 9.00 3.54
C CYS A 123 0.98 8.87 5.00
N VAL A 124 2.07 9.56 5.32
CA VAL A 124 2.61 9.75 6.68
C VAL A 124 2.99 11.23 6.80
N THR A 125 2.67 11.85 7.93
CA THR A 125 3.15 13.18 8.30
C THR A 125 3.62 13.14 9.75
N ASP A 126 4.77 13.74 10.01
CA ASP A 126 5.26 13.85 11.38
C ASP A 126 4.44 14.90 12.15
N ILE A 127 4.33 14.70 13.46
CA ILE A 127 3.77 15.66 14.40
C ILE A 127 4.68 15.75 15.63
N ASP A 128 4.66 16.90 16.30
CA ASP A 128 5.39 17.09 17.54
C ASP A 128 4.57 16.66 18.77
N SER A 129 5.23 16.59 19.92
CA SER A 129 4.63 16.18 21.18
C SER A 129 3.55 17.16 21.67
N ILE A 130 3.64 18.45 21.33
CA ILE A 130 2.66 19.47 21.70
C ILE A 130 1.36 19.23 20.92
N GLN A 131 1.46 19.07 19.59
CA GLN A 131 0.34 18.75 18.71
C GLN A 131 -0.38 17.48 19.16
N TYR A 132 0.37 16.40 19.40
CA TYR A 132 -0.21 15.14 19.85
C TYR A 132 -0.94 15.27 21.20
N ASN A 133 -0.32 15.95 22.18
CA ASN A 133 -0.93 16.16 23.50
C ASN A 133 -2.22 16.98 23.42
N GLN A 134 -2.26 18.01 22.58
CA GLN A 134 -3.45 18.83 22.35
C GLN A 134 -4.59 18.01 21.72
N ILE A 135 -4.29 17.24 20.67
CA ILE A 135 -5.24 16.32 20.05
C ILE A 135 -5.78 15.32 21.07
N ARG A 136 -4.90 14.65 21.82
CA ARG A 136 -5.30 13.66 22.83
C ARG A 136 -6.21 14.26 23.89
N LYS A 137 -5.88 15.46 24.39
CA LYS A 137 -6.70 16.18 25.38
C LYS A 137 -8.07 16.53 24.81
N GLY A 138 -8.13 17.03 23.58
CA GLY A 138 -9.38 17.35 22.89
C GLY A 138 -10.28 16.13 22.65
N LEU A 139 -9.67 14.99 22.36
CA LEU A 139 -10.34 13.72 22.08
C LEU A 139 -10.67 12.89 23.34
N GLN A 140 -10.59 13.47 24.53
CA GLN A 140 -11.23 12.89 25.72
C GLN A 140 -12.76 12.80 25.55
N LYS A 141 -13.34 13.65 24.70
CA LYS A 141 -14.75 13.60 24.28
C LYS A 141 -14.84 13.06 22.86
N THR A 142 -15.80 12.18 22.62
CA THR A 142 -16.09 11.65 21.28
C THR A 142 -16.49 12.78 20.33
N PRO A 143 -15.82 12.94 19.17
CA PRO A 143 -16.20 13.95 18.19
C PRO A 143 -17.62 13.73 17.65
N GLN A 144 -18.30 14.81 17.28
CA GLN A 144 -19.68 14.73 16.78
C GLN A 144 -19.76 13.86 15.52
N GLY A 145 -20.70 12.91 15.52
CA GLY A 145 -20.90 11.99 14.40
C GLY A 145 -20.02 10.74 14.44
N PHE A 146 -19.15 10.61 15.44
CA PHE A 146 -18.34 9.42 15.67
C PHE A 146 -18.90 8.59 16.82
N GLU A 147 -18.57 7.31 16.79
CA GLU A 147 -18.78 6.36 17.86
C GLU A 147 -17.43 5.99 18.49
N ASN A 148 -17.36 5.93 19.82
CA ASN A 148 -16.13 5.55 20.52
C ASN A 148 -16.12 4.06 20.79
N LEU A 149 -15.23 3.35 20.09
CA LEU A 149 -15.09 1.90 20.16
C LEU A 149 -13.88 1.45 20.98
N SER A 150 -13.22 2.36 21.71
CA SER A 150 -11.98 2.09 22.45
C SER A 150 -12.09 0.95 23.45
N LYS A 151 -13.30 0.67 23.96
CA LYS A 151 -13.57 -0.46 24.87
C LYS A 151 -13.23 -1.82 24.24
N ASN A 152 -13.33 -1.95 22.91
CA ASN A 152 -13.06 -3.19 22.19
C ASN A 152 -11.56 -3.46 22.00
N TYR A 153 -10.70 -2.53 22.43
CA TYR A 153 -9.27 -2.54 22.13
C TYR A 153 -8.39 -2.68 23.37
N ASN A 154 -8.92 -3.09 24.53
CA ASN A 154 -8.15 -3.41 25.74
C ASN A 154 -7.05 -2.39 26.05
N GLU A 155 -7.37 -1.09 25.99
CA GLU A 155 -6.43 0.00 26.26
C GLU A 155 -5.22 0.11 25.30
N SER A 156 -5.16 -0.65 24.21
CA SER A 156 -4.11 -0.56 23.19
C SER A 156 -4.21 0.71 22.34
N GLN A 157 -5.44 1.17 22.07
CA GLN A 157 -5.69 2.35 21.26
C GLN A 157 -7.03 3.01 21.61
N THR A 158 -7.14 4.31 21.31
CA THR A 158 -8.39 5.05 21.31
C THR A 158 -8.98 5.01 19.91
N VAL A 159 -10.22 4.55 19.75
CA VAL A 159 -10.80 4.29 18.42
C VAL A 159 -12.13 5.01 18.23
N PHE A 160 -12.22 5.76 17.12
CA PHE A 160 -13.40 6.51 16.69
C PHE A 160 -13.88 6.02 15.32
N PHE A 161 -15.11 5.52 15.26
CA PHE A 161 -15.75 5.07 14.03
C PHE A 161 -16.71 6.15 13.49
N ASP A 162 -16.55 6.53 12.22
CA ASP A 162 -17.41 7.51 11.56
C ASP A 162 -18.73 6.89 11.06
N LYS A 163 -19.64 6.61 12.01
CA LYS A 163 -20.94 5.98 11.70
C LYS A 163 -21.84 6.79 10.75
N LYS A 164 -21.57 8.08 10.59
CA LYS A 164 -22.34 8.96 9.69
C LYS A 164 -21.88 8.86 8.24
N PHE A 165 -20.69 8.35 7.97
CA PHE A 165 -20.24 8.13 6.60
C PHE A 165 -21.06 6.99 5.98
N LYS A 166 -21.74 7.31 4.88
CA LYS A 166 -22.44 6.33 4.05
C LYS A 166 -21.81 6.39 2.67
N ASP A 167 -21.14 5.30 2.29
CA ASP A 167 -20.60 5.18 0.95
C ASP A 167 -21.76 4.99 -0.03
N GLY A 168 -21.97 5.97 -0.90
CA GLY A 168 -23.08 5.98 -1.85
C GLY A 168 -22.72 5.40 -3.22
N TYR A 169 -21.49 4.91 -3.41
CA TYR A 169 -21.04 4.45 -4.72
C TYR A 169 -21.54 3.04 -5.01
N ARG A 170 -22.34 2.93 -6.08
CA ARG A 170 -22.73 1.64 -6.62
C ARG A 170 -21.57 1.09 -7.44
N ILE A 171 -21.02 -0.04 -7.00
CA ILE A 171 -19.97 -0.75 -7.73
C ILE A 171 -20.52 -1.13 -9.13
N PRO A 172 -19.83 -0.74 -10.23
CA PRO A 172 -20.26 -1.09 -11.58
C PRO A 172 -20.29 -2.61 -11.77
N ILE A 173 -21.34 -3.11 -12.42
CA ILE A 173 -21.46 -4.53 -12.78
C ILE A 173 -20.40 -4.88 -13.84
N GLU A 174 -20.22 -4.00 -14.83
CA GLU A 174 -19.20 -4.15 -15.87
C GLU A 174 -17.88 -3.47 -15.50
N ARG A 175 -16.79 -4.23 -15.53
CA ARG A 175 -15.43 -3.72 -15.27
C ARG A 175 -14.71 -3.33 -16.57
N ASN A 176 -15.16 -2.26 -17.21
CA ASN A 176 -14.47 -1.65 -18.35
C ASN A 176 -13.61 -0.44 -17.91
N ASN A 177 -12.70 0.02 -18.79
CA ASN A 177 -11.77 1.11 -18.48
C ASN A 177 -12.46 2.41 -18.04
N LYS A 178 -13.63 2.73 -18.61
CA LYS A 178 -14.39 3.94 -18.26
C LYS A 178 -14.93 3.84 -16.84
N ASN A 179 -15.56 2.72 -16.51
CA ASN A 179 -16.14 2.46 -15.19
C ASN A 179 -15.06 2.42 -14.09
N MET A 180 -13.92 1.76 -14.36
CA MET A 180 -12.79 1.71 -13.43
C MET A 180 -12.22 3.11 -13.15
N LYS A 181 -12.08 3.96 -14.17
CA LYS A 181 -11.63 5.36 -13.99
C LYS A 181 -12.63 6.19 -13.18
N GLN A 182 -13.93 6.01 -13.42
CA GLN A 182 -14.97 6.71 -12.66
C GLN A 182 -14.97 6.29 -11.19
N GLN A 183 -14.80 4.99 -10.92
CA GLN A 183 -14.65 4.47 -9.56
C GLN A 183 -13.41 5.06 -8.88
N GLU A 184 -12.26 5.04 -9.55
CA GLU A 184 -11.02 5.60 -9.01
C GLU A 184 -11.17 7.10 -8.66
N PHE A 185 -11.78 7.88 -9.55
CA PHE A 185 -12.06 9.31 -9.30
C PHE A 185 -12.98 9.52 -8.09
N TYR A 186 -14.05 8.73 -7.98
CA TYR A 186 -14.93 8.77 -6.82
C TYR A 186 -14.15 8.46 -5.54
N CYS A 187 -13.36 7.39 -5.54
CA CYS A 187 -12.62 6.93 -4.38
C CYS A 187 -11.56 7.94 -3.92
N GLU A 188 -10.83 8.55 -4.86
CA GLU A 188 -9.93 9.65 -4.55
C GLU A 188 -10.66 10.84 -3.92
N ARG A 189 -11.81 11.22 -4.46
CA ARG A 189 -12.62 12.32 -3.93
C ARG A 189 -13.08 12.03 -2.50
N GLN A 190 -13.58 10.82 -2.22
CA GLN A 190 -14.02 10.46 -0.87
C GLN A 190 -12.86 10.45 0.14
N ARG A 191 -11.70 9.87 -0.23
CA ARG A 191 -10.50 9.91 0.62
C ARG A 191 -10.09 11.35 0.94
N LYS A 192 -10.05 12.23 -0.06
CA LYS A 192 -9.72 13.66 0.14
C LYS A 192 -10.72 14.36 1.05
N LEU A 193 -12.02 14.14 0.88
CA LEU A 193 -13.07 14.75 1.71
C LEU A 193 -12.98 14.27 3.17
N GLN A 194 -12.78 12.97 3.38
CA GLN A 194 -12.67 12.40 4.73
C GLN A 194 -11.38 12.83 5.44
N LEU A 195 -10.24 12.85 4.73
CA LEU A 195 -9.01 13.41 5.28
C LEU A 195 -9.18 14.88 5.66
N LYS A 196 -9.83 15.70 4.82
CA LYS A 196 -10.12 17.10 5.14
C LYS A 196 -10.99 17.22 6.39
N LYS A 197 -12.02 16.40 6.53
CA LYS A 197 -12.88 16.34 7.73
C LYS A 197 -12.04 15.99 8.96
N TYR A 198 -11.23 14.95 8.91
CA TYR A 198 -10.49 14.46 10.08
C TYR A 198 -9.40 15.45 10.49
N PHE A 199 -8.62 15.99 9.55
CA PHE A 199 -7.65 17.03 9.87
C PHE A 199 -8.30 18.32 10.37
N SER A 200 -9.50 18.67 9.92
CA SER A 200 -10.28 19.77 10.50
C SER A 200 -10.60 19.52 11.98
N ILE A 201 -11.01 18.30 12.33
CA ILE A 201 -11.25 17.88 13.73
C ILE A 201 -9.95 17.97 14.53
N LEU A 202 -8.85 17.39 14.05
CA LEU A 202 -7.56 17.43 14.74
C LEU A 202 -7.09 18.87 14.98
N ASN A 203 -7.13 19.71 13.94
CA ASN A 203 -6.71 21.11 14.00
C ASN A 203 -7.66 22.00 14.82
N SER A 204 -8.87 21.56 15.14
CA SER A 204 -9.77 22.28 16.05
C SER A 204 -9.26 22.27 17.50
N TYR A 205 -8.42 21.29 17.84
CA TYR A 205 -7.81 21.17 19.18
C TYR A 205 -6.44 21.87 19.29
N ILE A 206 -5.86 22.27 18.16
CA ILE A 206 -4.55 22.92 18.12
C ILE A 206 -4.74 24.43 18.18
N SER A 207 -4.31 25.03 19.29
CA SER A 207 -4.63 26.43 19.62
C SER A 207 -3.91 27.44 18.73
N LYS A 208 -2.66 27.18 18.33
CA LYS A 208 -1.86 28.11 17.53
C LYS A 208 -1.95 27.76 16.04
N ASN A 209 -2.31 28.74 15.20
CA ASN A 209 -2.46 28.53 13.76
C ASN A 209 -1.18 28.02 13.08
N ASN A 210 -0.01 28.52 13.48
CA ASN A 210 1.30 28.09 12.95
C ASN A 210 1.67 26.65 13.35
N ASN A 211 1.01 26.09 14.36
CA ASN A 211 1.21 24.70 14.79
C ASN A 211 0.16 23.75 14.21
N LYS A 212 -0.76 24.23 13.36
CA LYS A 212 -1.77 23.35 12.74
C LYS A 212 -1.10 22.38 11.77
N ILE A 213 -1.59 21.15 11.79
CA ILE A 213 -1.08 20.07 10.97
C ILE A 213 -1.59 20.28 9.54
N GLN A 214 -0.65 20.32 8.59
CA GLN A 214 -0.98 20.39 7.18
C GLN A 214 -1.51 19.04 6.70
N ILE A 215 -2.55 19.06 5.87
CA ILE A 215 -3.00 17.83 5.20
C ILE A 215 -1.88 17.45 4.22
N PRO A 216 -1.26 16.27 4.36
CA PRO A 216 -0.21 15.86 3.44
C PRO A 216 -0.80 15.80 2.04
N SER A 217 -0.19 16.52 1.09
CA SER A 217 -0.43 16.25 -0.32
C SER A 217 -0.02 14.80 -0.55
N VAL A 218 -0.96 13.93 -0.94
CA VAL A 218 -0.68 12.52 -1.23
C VAL A 218 0.25 12.47 -2.44
N LYS A 219 1.55 12.56 -2.20
CA LYS A 219 2.62 12.55 -3.21
C LYS A 219 3.34 11.20 -3.26
N MET A 220 3.22 10.37 -2.22
CA MET A 220 3.79 9.01 -2.26
C MET A 220 2.87 8.08 -3.05
N LYS A 221 3.48 7.16 -3.79
CA LYS A 221 2.76 5.99 -4.31
C LYS A 221 2.32 5.13 -3.12
N PRO A 222 1.07 4.61 -3.11
CA PRO A 222 0.64 3.72 -2.05
C PRO A 222 1.58 2.51 -1.91
N LYS A 223 1.93 2.16 -0.67
CA LYS A 223 2.81 1.03 -0.33
C LYS A 223 2.00 -0.08 0.28
N PHE A 224 2.34 -1.34 0.00
CA PHE A 224 1.73 -2.46 0.72
C PHE A 224 2.04 -2.33 2.21
N PHE A 225 1.07 -2.61 3.06
CA PHE A 225 1.19 -2.33 4.49
C PHE A 225 0.57 -3.46 5.31
N SER A 226 1.37 -4.42 5.73
CA SER A 226 0.88 -5.60 6.46
C SER A 226 1.73 -5.88 7.69
N TYR A 227 1.15 -6.59 8.64
CA TYR A 227 1.85 -7.20 9.77
C TYR A 227 2.19 -8.67 9.49
N PHE A 228 1.62 -9.27 8.45
CA PHE A 228 1.99 -10.58 7.94
C PHE A 228 3.00 -10.42 6.82
N GLU A 229 4.23 -10.85 7.09
CA GLU A 229 5.32 -10.80 6.10
C GLU A 229 4.97 -11.56 4.82
N GLN A 230 4.36 -12.74 4.93
CA GLN A 230 3.98 -13.57 3.79
C GLN A 230 3.04 -12.86 2.81
N GLU A 231 2.08 -12.08 3.32
CA GLU A 231 1.15 -11.33 2.46
C GLU A 231 1.88 -10.31 1.58
N LEU A 232 2.96 -9.70 2.08
CA LEU A 232 3.77 -8.77 1.29
C LEU A 232 4.48 -9.50 0.14
N TYR A 233 4.99 -10.71 0.40
CA TYR A 233 5.65 -11.53 -0.61
C TYR A 233 4.68 -12.08 -1.66
N ASP A 234 3.42 -12.32 -1.29
CA ASP A 234 2.40 -12.83 -2.21
C ASP A 234 1.82 -11.71 -3.09
N TRP A 235 1.53 -10.54 -2.51
CA TRP A 235 0.81 -9.48 -3.21
C TRP A 235 1.68 -8.55 -4.04
N VAL A 236 2.88 -8.20 -3.56
CA VAL A 236 3.72 -7.20 -4.25
C VAL A 236 4.08 -7.67 -5.67
N PRO A 237 4.52 -8.92 -5.93
CA PRO A 237 4.85 -9.37 -7.28
C PRO A 237 3.65 -9.40 -8.22
N THR A 238 2.49 -9.81 -7.69
CA THR A 238 1.25 -10.01 -8.45
C THR A 238 0.79 -8.70 -9.09
N LEU A 239 0.80 -7.59 -8.33
CA LEU A 239 0.36 -6.28 -8.81
C LEU A 239 1.41 -5.55 -9.67
N VAL A 240 2.71 -5.77 -9.41
CA VAL A 240 3.78 -5.27 -10.29
C VAL A 240 3.64 -5.89 -11.68
N ASN A 241 3.41 -7.20 -11.76
CA ASN A 241 3.28 -7.92 -13.03
C ASN A 241 1.99 -7.57 -13.79
N GLN A 242 0.89 -7.26 -13.10
CA GLN A 242 -0.34 -6.77 -13.74
C GLN A 242 -0.14 -5.42 -14.44
N LYS A 243 0.57 -4.46 -13.81
CA LYS A 243 0.87 -3.16 -14.44
C LYS A 243 1.69 -3.29 -15.74
N VAL A 244 2.58 -4.28 -15.83
CA VAL A 244 3.37 -4.56 -17.04
C VAL A 244 2.45 -5.01 -18.18
N ARG A 245 1.50 -5.92 -17.91
CA ARG A 245 0.57 -6.45 -18.93
C ARG A 245 -0.38 -5.40 -19.50
N PHE A 246 -0.84 -4.45 -18.70
CA PHE A 246 -1.71 -3.35 -19.16
C PHE A 246 -0.99 -2.27 -19.98
N ASN A 247 0.34 -2.14 -19.84
CA ASN A 247 1.13 -1.21 -20.64
C ASN A 247 1.54 -1.81 -21.99
N THR A 248 1.70 -3.13 -22.07
CA THR A 248 1.97 -3.82 -23.35
C THR A 248 0.75 -3.87 -24.27
N SER A 249 -0.47 -3.90 -23.72
CA SER A 249 -1.71 -3.88 -24.52
C SER A 249 -2.08 -2.48 -25.07
N LYS A 250 -1.31 -1.44 -24.73
CA LYS A 250 -1.46 -0.08 -25.28
C LYS A 250 -0.53 0.22 -26.46
N LYS A 251 0.27 -0.76 -26.88
CA LYS A 251 1.24 -0.64 -27.98
C LYS A 251 0.89 -1.51 -29.20
N GLN A 252 -0.35 -1.98 -29.30
CA GLN A 252 -0.92 -2.60 -30.49
C GLN A 252 -2.12 -1.76 -30.92
#